data_AF-A0A6N7R0G4-F1
#
_entry.id   AF-A0A6N7R0G4-F1
#
_cell.length_a   1.000
_cell.length_b   1.000
_cell.length_c   1.000
_cell.angle_alpha   90.00
_cell.angle_beta   90.00
_cell.angle_gamma   90.00
#
_symmetry.space_group_name_H-M   'P 1'
#
loop_
_entity.id
_entity.type
_entity.pdbx_description
1 polymer ?
#
loop_
_entity_poly.entity_id
_entity_poly.type
_entity_poly.pdbx_seq_one_letter_code
_entity_poly.pdbx_strand_id
1 'polypeptide(L)'
;MERNNNIPIRNIYYMLSYAYQTINLAEYKRLGTEKFENVKELYAEILSIGIPVLIRGGLSKDYISVEETSNVIKGKIDINSTIKKNALVNKKIAVVYDEFSENILLNQIIKATLVYLSRSTKIDQKMRRLFYGMLPYFTKVSDVELDLKLWKNVRYNRQNIRYQFIVDVCRYLYEQLLFDENTTSQMMKEAQDEQRLSSLYEKFIYAFFKRETKYKVSHPQIKWMVDDEFTEALPLMQTDLVLQKDKKTLIVDAKFYSENMIARFEGGAAKQKSSNLYQIFTYINNWKKEPDETVAGMLLYAKTTALNQPNHTYHIKGNQVIVVSLDLQQDFSGIKKDLLAYTNQFFA
;
A
#
# COMPACT_ATOMS: atom_id res chain seq x y z
N MET A 1 -14.46 -11.73 -23.85
CA MET A 1 -14.20 -10.27 -23.93
C MET A 1 -13.34 -9.91 -22.72
N GLU A 2 -12.03 -9.84 -22.91
CA GLU A 2 -11.06 -9.52 -21.86
C GLU A 2 -11.24 -8.06 -21.41
N ARG A 3 -12.09 -7.86 -20.41
CA ARG A 3 -12.24 -6.59 -19.70
C ARG A 3 -11.62 -6.78 -18.32
N ASN A 4 -10.35 -6.42 -18.17
CA ASN A 4 -9.66 -6.04 -16.90
C ASN A 4 -8.13 -6.19 -16.93
N ASN A 5 -7.46 -5.93 -18.06
CA ASN A 5 -6.00 -5.86 -18.05
C ASN A 5 -5.51 -4.83 -19.07
N ASN A 6 -4.84 -3.77 -18.57
CA ASN A 6 -3.49 -3.41 -19.03
C ASN A 6 -3.12 -2.02 -18.53
N ILE A 7 -2.96 -1.86 -17.21
CA ILE A 7 -1.93 -0.92 -16.76
C ILE A 7 -0.60 -1.59 -17.13
N PRO A 8 0.25 -0.96 -17.98
CA PRO A 8 1.55 -1.52 -18.30
C PRO A 8 2.31 -1.85 -17.02
N ILE A 9 2.91 -3.04 -16.93
CA ILE A 9 3.63 -3.49 -15.72
C ILE A 9 4.73 -2.49 -15.34
N ARG A 10 5.37 -1.86 -16.33
CA ARG A 10 6.30 -0.73 -16.13
C ARG A 10 5.69 0.42 -15.33
N ASN A 11 4.42 0.75 -15.53
CA ASN A 11 3.74 1.84 -14.83
C ASN A 11 3.42 1.43 -13.39
N ILE A 12 3.08 0.16 -13.15
CA ILE A 12 2.96 -0.38 -11.78
C ILE A 12 4.31 -0.27 -11.04
N TYR A 13 5.41 -0.63 -11.70
CA TYR A 13 6.76 -0.46 -11.17
C TYR A 13 7.04 1.01 -10.81
N TYR A 14 6.76 1.95 -11.71
CA TYR A 14 6.94 3.37 -11.41
C TYR A 14 6.07 3.83 -10.25
N MET A 15 4.80 3.44 -10.18
CA MET A 15 3.90 3.76 -9.06
C MET A 15 4.46 3.24 -7.73
N LEU A 16 4.95 2.00 -7.68
CA LEU A 16 5.64 1.44 -6.51
C LEU A 16 6.89 2.25 -6.17
N SER A 17 7.67 2.67 -7.17
CA SER A 17 8.89 3.46 -7.00
C SER A 17 8.65 4.83 -6.34
N TYR A 18 7.46 5.40 -6.53
CA TYR A 18 7.04 6.63 -5.84
C TYR A 18 6.47 6.32 -4.47
N ALA A 19 5.55 5.34 -4.39
CA ALA A 19 4.83 5.01 -3.15
C ALA A 19 5.77 4.63 -1.99
N TYR A 20 6.92 4.02 -2.29
CA TYR A 20 7.88 3.56 -1.29
C TYR A 20 9.19 4.34 -1.38
N GLN A 21 9.36 5.34 -0.50
CA GLN A 21 10.55 6.22 -0.43
C GLN A 21 11.87 5.48 -0.12
N THR A 22 11.79 4.27 0.44
CA THR A 22 12.93 3.41 0.77
C THR A 22 13.56 2.74 -0.44
N ILE A 23 12.98 2.89 -1.63
CA ILE A 23 13.59 2.44 -2.87
C ILE A 23 14.75 3.38 -3.17
N ASN A 24 15.97 2.91 -2.93
CA ASN A 24 17.12 3.54 -3.54
C ASN A 24 17.03 3.29 -5.04
N LEU A 25 16.43 4.23 -5.77
CA LEU A 25 16.11 4.11 -7.20
C LEU A 25 17.29 3.65 -8.04
N ALA A 26 18.52 3.90 -7.58
CA ALA A 26 19.75 3.41 -8.19
C ALA A 26 19.78 1.88 -8.36
N GLU A 27 19.37 1.11 -7.35
CA GLU A 27 19.43 -0.36 -7.38
C GLU A 27 18.40 -0.96 -8.33
N TYR A 28 17.31 -0.24 -8.59
CA TYR A 28 16.18 -0.72 -9.39
C TYR A 28 16.08 -0.08 -10.78
N LYS A 29 17.03 0.79 -11.19
CA LYS A 29 16.97 1.50 -12.49
C LYS A 29 16.75 0.58 -13.69
N ARG A 30 17.32 -0.62 -13.66
CA ARG A 30 17.20 -1.62 -14.74
C ARG A 30 15.78 -2.15 -14.92
N LEU A 31 14.98 -2.22 -13.85
CA LEU A 31 13.59 -2.69 -13.92
C LEU A 31 12.68 -1.78 -14.75
N GLY A 32 12.99 -0.49 -14.80
CA GLY A 32 12.21 0.47 -15.60
C GLY A 32 12.30 0.24 -17.12
N THR A 33 13.29 -0.55 -17.56
CA THR A 33 13.53 -0.89 -18.96
C THR A 33 13.20 -2.34 -19.31
N GLU A 34 12.97 -3.18 -18.30
CA GLU A 34 12.66 -4.60 -18.51
C GLU A 34 11.20 -4.80 -18.94
N LYS A 35 11.00 -5.81 -19.78
CA LYS A 35 9.68 -6.28 -20.17
C LYS A 35 9.33 -7.49 -19.32
N PHE A 36 8.31 -7.34 -18.49
CA PHE A 36 7.72 -8.43 -17.71
C PHE A 36 6.49 -8.95 -18.45
N GLU A 37 6.27 -10.26 -18.44
CA GLU A 37 5.06 -10.85 -19.03
C GLU A 37 3.86 -10.68 -18.10
N ASN A 38 4.11 -10.70 -16.79
CA ASN A 38 3.09 -10.55 -15.76
C ASN A 38 3.62 -9.81 -14.52
N VAL A 39 2.71 -9.36 -13.67
CA VAL A 39 3.05 -8.58 -12.46
C VAL A 39 3.80 -9.43 -11.41
N LYS A 40 3.62 -10.77 -11.41
CA LYS A 40 4.33 -11.66 -10.48
C LYS A 40 5.83 -11.70 -10.76
N GLU A 41 6.23 -11.66 -12.03
CA GLU A 41 7.63 -11.53 -12.43
C GLU A 41 8.25 -10.22 -11.95
N LEU A 42 7.52 -9.11 -12.10
CA LEU A 42 7.97 -7.82 -11.56
C LEU A 42 8.21 -7.92 -10.03
N TYR A 43 7.28 -8.53 -9.28
CA TYR A 43 7.45 -8.69 -7.83
C TYR A 43 8.61 -9.61 -7.48
N ALA A 44 8.76 -10.73 -8.17
CA ALA A 44 9.89 -11.62 -7.98
C ALA A 44 11.21 -10.86 -8.22
N GLU A 45 11.30 -10.07 -9.28
CA GLU A 45 12.51 -9.32 -9.60
C GLU A 45 12.79 -8.18 -8.59
N ILE A 46 11.75 -7.50 -8.10
CA ILE A 46 11.88 -6.55 -7.00
C ILE A 46 12.46 -7.23 -5.74
N LEU A 47 11.97 -8.43 -5.40
CA LEU A 47 12.43 -9.20 -4.26
C LEU A 47 13.86 -9.73 -4.45
N SER A 48 14.22 -10.10 -5.69
CA SER A 48 15.56 -10.62 -6.05
C SER A 48 16.65 -9.57 -5.81
N ILE A 49 16.32 -8.29 -6.00
CA ILE A 49 17.21 -7.15 -5.73
C ILE A 49 17.13 -6.72 -4.25
N GLY A 50 15.92 -6.64 -3.69
CA GLY A 50 15.68 -6.01 -2.39
C GLY A 50 16.04 -6.85 -1.17
N ILE A 51 15.80 -8.16 -1.21
CA ILE A 51 16.12 -9.05 -0.09
C ILE A 51 17.64 -9.07 0.19
N PRO A 52 18.53 -9.16 -0.81
CA PRO A 52 19.97 -9.05 -0.59
C PRO A 52 20.40 -7.75 0.11
N VAL A 53 19.72 -6.62 -0.16
CA VAL A 53 20.01 -5.34 0.50
C VAL A 53 19.69 -5.44 2.00
N LEU A 54 18.55 -6.03 2.36
CA LEU A 54 18.18 -6.27 3.76
C LEU A 54 19.17 -7.22 4.45
N ILE A 55 19.58 -8.30 3.77
CA ILE A 55 20.57 -9.26 4.30
C ILE A 55 21.91 -8.56 4.56
N ARG A 56 22.43 -7.79 3.59
CA ARG A 56 23.69 -7.03 3.75
C ARG A 56 23.63 -6.03 4.91
N GLY A 57 22.46 -5.43 5.12
CA GLY A 57 22.19 -4.51 6.22
C GLY A 57 21.95 -5.19 7.57
N GLY A 58 22.06 -6.52 7.66
CA GLY A 58 21.74 -7.33 8.83
C GLY A 58 20.23 -7.47 9.06
N LEU A 59 19.77 -8.68 9.33
CA LEU A 59 18.35 -8.90 9.60
C LEU A 59 17.89 -8.11 10.83
N SER A 60 16.73 -7.45 10.72
CA SER A 60 16.13 -6.75 11.84
C SER A 60 15.83 -7.73 12.96
N LYS A 61 16.11 -7.29 14.18
CA LYS A 61 15.83 -8.02 15.41
C LYS A 61 14.85 -7.23 16.25
N ASP A 62 14.07 -7.93 17.05
CA ASP A 62 13.20 -7.33 18.04
C ASP A 62 13.18 -8.20 19.29
N TYR A 63 12.69 -7.64 20.40
CA TYR A 63 12.49 -8.40 21.62
C TYR A 63 11.24 -9.27 21.47
N ILE A 64 11.44 -10.59 21.57
CA ILE A 64 10.35 -11.56 21.62
C ILE A 64 10.25 -12.14 23.03
N SER A 65 9.04 -12.24 23.55
CA SER A 65 8.78 -12.91 24.83
C SER A 65 8.92 -14.41 24.64
N VAL A 66 9.87 -15.01 25.35
CA VAL A 66 10.13 -16.46 25.33
C VAL A 66 9.66 -17.05 26.65
N GLU A 67 8.80 -18.07 26.56
CA GLU A 67 8.40 -18.89 27.69
C GLU A 67 9.10 -20.25 27.60
N GLU A 68 9.95 -20.57 28.58
CA GLU A 68 10.66 -21.85 28.62
C GLU A 68 10.61 -22.51 30.01
N THR A 69 10.77 -23.83 30.05
CA THR A 69 10.94 -24.57 31.30
C THR A 69 12.41 -24.96 31.44
N SER A 70 13.12 -24.28 32.34
CA SER A 70 14.58 -24.32 32.45
C SER A 70 15.05 -24.72 33.86
N ASN A 71 16.28 -25.23 33.93
CA ASN A 71 16.98 -25.50 35.20
C ASN A 71 17.69 -24.24 35.73
N VAL A 72 17.73 -23.18 34.93
CA VAL A 72 18.37 -21.90 35.24
C VAL A 72 17.30 -20.82 35.26
N ILE A 73 17.38 -19.92 36.24
CA ILE A 73 16.48 -18.77 36.31
C ILE A 73 17.00 -17.68 35.38
N LYS A 74 16.22 -17.37 34.33
CA LYS A 74 16.50 -16.28 33.38
C LYS A 74 15.24 -15.44 33.24
N GLY A 75 15.32 -14.16 33.57
CA GLY A 75 14.16 -13.26 33.59
C GLY A 75 13.17 -13.56 34.71
N LYS A 76 11.87 -13.49 34.41
CA LYS A 76 10.78 -13.62 35.38
C LYS A 76 10.36 -15.08 35.56
N ILE A 77 10.19 -15.52 36.80
CA ILE A 77 9.63 -16.84 37.09
C ILE A 77 8.10 -16.79 36.91
N ASP A 78 7.56 -17.73 36.13
CA ASP A 78 6.13 -17.99 36.07
C ASP A 78 5.77 -19.14 37.04
N ILE A 79 5.39 -18.76 38.25
CA ILE A 79 5.00 -19.70 39.31
C ILE A 79 3.76 -20.50 38.89
N ASN A 80 2.80 -19.86 38.22
CA ASN A 80 1.56 -20.52 37.80
C ASN A 80 1.85 -21.62 36.78
N SER A 81 2.64 -21.32 35.75
CA SER A 81 3.04 -22.32 34.75
C SER A 81 3.94 -23.40 35.35
N THR A 82 4.81 -23.06 36.30
CA THR A 82 5.68 -24.01 37.00
C THR A 82 4.87 -25.06 37.75
N ILE A 83 3.84 -24.63 38.50
CA ILE A 83 2.94 -25.52 39.23
C ILE A 83 2.07 -26.31 38.26
N LYS A 84 1.40 -25.64 37.30
CA LYS A 84 0.51 -26.32 36.33
C LYS A 84 1.21 -27.39 35.50
N LYS A 85 2.47 -27.18 35.13
CA LYS A 85 3.29 -28.14 34.35
C LYS A 85 4.02 -29.16 35.24
N ASN A 86 3.85 -29.14 36.56
CA ASN A 86 4.61 -29.94 37.53
C ASN A 86 6.14 -29.90 37.29
N ALA A 87 6.66 -28.75 36.86
CA ALA A 87 8.04 -28.62 36.39
C ALA A 87 9.08 -28.92 37.48
N LEU A 88 8.72 -28.67 38.74
CA LEU A 88 9.58 -28.91 39.91
C LEU A 88 9.96 -30.38 40.10
N VAL A 89 9.13 -31.34 39.62
CA VAL A 89 9.44 -32.77 39.67
C VAL A 89 10.75 -33.08 38.94
N ASN A 90 11.00 -32.38 37.83
CA ASN A 90 12.20 -32.51 37.03
C ASN A 90 13.26 -31.45 37.40
N LYS A 91 13.15 -30.81 38.57
CA LYS A 91 14.02 -29.72 39.04
C LYS A 91 14.08 -28.55 38.06
N LYS A 92 12.97 -28.26 37.36
CA LYS A 92 12.85 -27.16 36.42
C LYS A 92 11.85 -26.12 36.90
N ILE A 93 11.96 -24.91 36.38
CA ILE A 93 11.05 -23.79 36.65
C ILE A 93 10.64 -23.19 35.31
N ALA A 94 9.38 -22.81 35.16
CA ALA A 94 8.90 -22.04 34.02
C ALA A 94 9.34 -20.59 34.17
N VAL A 95 10.06 -20.06 33.17
CA VAL A 95 10.57 -18.70 33.13
C VAL A 95 10.11 -18.00 31.87
N VAL A 96 9.94 -16.68 31.98
CA VAL A 96 9.54 -15.78 30.90
C VAL A 96 10.57 -14.67 30.82
N TYR A 97 11.18 -14.49 29.65
CA TYR A 97 12.16 -13.44 29.42
C TYR A 97 12.11 -12.94 27.98
N ASP A 98 12.62 -11.73 27.76
CA ASP A 98 12.72 -11.16 26.43
C ASP A 98 14.05 -11.55 25.77
N GLU A 99 13.98 -12.08 24.55
CA GLU A 99 15.14 -12.41 23.74
C GLU A 99 15.22 -11.47 22.53
N PHE A 100 16.41 -10.89 22.31
CA PHE A 100 16.66 -10.07 21.13
C PHE A 100 16.96 -10.96 19.92
N SER A 101 15.92 -11.27 19.14
CA SER A 101 15.94 -12.31 18.12
C SER A 101 15.62 -11.78 16.72
N GLU A 102 16.18 -12.44 15.69
CA GLU A 102 15.79 -12.22 14.30
C GLU A 102 14.52 -12.99 13.92
N ASN A 103 13.98 -13.83 14.81
CA ASN A 103 12.75 -14.59 14.61
C ASN A 103 11.49 -13.72 14.76
N ILE A 104 11.45 -12.62 14.01
CA ILE A 104 10.33 -11.67 13.98
C ILE A 104 9.47 -11.93 12.74
N LEU A 105 8.19 -11.55 12.83
CA LEU A 105 7.21 -11.78 11.76
C LEU A 105 7.68 -11.27 10.38
N LEU A 106 8.35 -10.12 10.33
CA LEU A 106 8.87 -9.56 9.06
C LEU A 106 9.85 -10.51 8.36
N ASN A 107 10.77 -11.11 9.11
CA ASN A 107 11.74 -12.05 8.57
C ASN A 107 11.07 -13.40 8.24
N GLN A 108 10.09 -13.83 9.03
CA GLN A 108 9.31 -15.05 8.78
C GLN A 108 8.52 -14.96 7.46
N ILE A 109 7.87 -13.82 7.20
CA ILE A 109 7.16 -13.56 5.93
C ILE A 109 8.15 -13.65 4.76
N ILE A 110 9.30 -12.98 4.85
CA ILE A 110 10.33 -13.02 3.79
C ILE A 110 10.82 -14.45 3.56
N LYS A 111 11.12 -15.20 4.63
CA LYS A 111 11.54 -16.60 4.55
C LYS A 111 10.49 -17.46 3.85
N ALA A 112 9.23 -17.36 4.25
CA ALA A 112 8.13 -18.10 3.64
C ALA A 112 7.97 -17.77 2.14
N THR A 113 8.09 -16.50 1.77
CA THR A 113 8.09 -16.08 0.35
C THR A 113 9.28 -16.66 -0.41
N LEU A 114 10.50 -16.65 0.16
CA LEU A 114 11.68 -17.26 -0.47
C LEU A 114 11.51 -18.77 -0.68
N VAL A 115 10.96 -19.48 0.31
CA VAL A 115 10.67 -20.92 0.20
C VAL A 115 9.71 -21.18 -0.96
N TYR A 116 8.62 -20.40 -1.06
CA TYR A 116 7.67 -20.50 -2.16
C TYR A 116 8.34 -20.25 -3.52
N LEU A 117 9.02 -19.12 -3.67
CA LEU A 117 9.66 -18.70 -4.92
C LEU A 117 10.73 -19.71 -5.38
N SER A 118 11.49 -20.28 -4.45
CA SER A 118 12.53 -21.27 -4.75
C SER A 118 11.99 -22.58 -5.34
N ARG A 119 10.71 -22.90 -5.07
CA ARG A 119 10.04 -24.13 -5.50
C ARG A 119 9.06 -23.93 -6.66
N SER A 120 8.69 -22.69 -6.97
CA SER A 120 7.66 -22.38 -7.96
C SER A 120 8.09 -22.71 -9.39
N THR A 121 7.33 -23.57 -10.07
CA THR A 121 7.60 -23.92 -11.48
C THR A 121 7.39 -22.76 -12.45
N LYS A 122 6.62 -21.74 -12.03
CA LYS A 122 6.31 -20.52 -12.80
C LYS A 122 7.45 -19.50 -12.85
N ILE A 123 8.57 -19.77 -12.17
CA ILE A 123 9.73 -18.88 -12.10
C ILE A 123 10.90 -19.53 -12.80
N ASP A 124 11.68 -18.72 -13.53
CA ASP A 124 12.89 -19.17 -14.21
C ASP A 124 13.87 -19.88 -13.26
N GLN A 125 14.58 -20.89 -13.77
CA GLN A 125 15.48 -21.71 -12.99
C GLN A 125 16.60 -20.89 -12.33
N LYS A 126 17.12 -19.85 -13.00
CA LYS A 126 18.17 -18.98 -12.46
C LYS A 126 17.66 -18.21 -11.24
N MET A 127 16.46 -17.63 -11.34
CA MET A 127 15.83 -16.92 -10.22
C MET A 127 15.49 -17.85 -9.04
N ARG A 128 14.97 -19.05 -9.32
CA ARG A 128 14.73 -20.05 -8.26
C ARG A 128 15.99 -20.37 -7.45
N ARG A 129 17.11 -20.60 -8.14
CA ARG A 129 18.41 -20.88 -7.51
C ARG A 129 18.88 -19.69 -6.67
N LEU A 130 18.68 -18.47 -7.18
CA LEU A 130 18.99 -17.25 -6.45
C LEU A 130 18.20 -17.17 -5.13
N PHE A 131 16.88 -17.35 -5.15
CA PHE A 131 16.06 -17.34 -3.94
C PHE A 131 16.42 -18.47 -2.96
N TYR A 132 16.66 -19.68 -3.48
CA TYR A 132 17.13 -20.80 -2.66
C TYR A 132 18.44 -20.48 -1.94
N GLY A 133 19.38 -19.83 -2.64
CA GLY A 133 20.66 -19.39 -2.08
C GLY A 133 20.55 -18.33 -0.97
N MET A 134 19.39 -17.68 -0.82
CA MET A 134 19.14 -16.72 0.28
C MET A 134 18.63 -17.39 1.56
N LEU A 135 18.08 -18.61 1.51
CA LEU A 135 17.53 -19.30 2.68
C LEU A 135 18.53 -19.54 3.83
N PRO A 136 19.84 -19.80 3.59
CA PRO A 136 20.81 -19.96 4.68
C PRO A 136 20.94 -18.76 5.62
N TYR A 137 20.59 -17.54 5.16
CA TYR A 137 20.60 -16.34 6.01
C TYR A 137 19.44 -16.29 7.01
N PHE A 138 18.42 -17.15 6.84
CA PHE A 138 17.21 -17.19 7.68
C PHE A 138 17.14 -18.46 8.54
N THR A 139 18.29 -19.04 8.90
CA THR A 139 18.35 -20.31 9.67
C THR A 139 17.78 -20.21 11.07
N LYS A 140 17.86 -19.04 11.74
CA LYS A 140 17.27 -18.82 13.07
C LYS A 140 15.86 -18.24 13.01
N VAL A 141 15.27 -18.16 11.82
CA VAL A 141 13.91 -17.66 11.60
C VAL A 141 13.01 -18.86 11.41
N SER A 142 11.95 -18.96 12.22
CA SER A 142 10.95 -20.03 12.12
C SER A 142 10.14 -19.90 10.84
N ASP A 143 9.59 -21.02 10.38
CA ASP A 143 8.64 -21.00 9.26
C ASP A 143 7.28 -20.45 9.71
N VAL A 144 6.59 -19.81 8.79
CA VAL A 144 5.21 -19.33 8.98
C VAL A 144 4.40 -19.64 7.73
N GLU A 145 3.14 -20.00 7.93
CA GLU A 145 2.19 -20.11 6.83
C GLU A 145 1.66 -18.72 6.46
N LEU A 146 1.69 -18.40 5.16
CA LEU A 146 1.15 -17.14 4.69
C LEU A 146 -0.38 -17.23 4.62
N ASP A 147 -1.06 -16.28 5.28
CA ASP A 147 -2.50 -16.04 5.26
C ASP A 147 -2.74 -14.53 5.26
N LEU A 148 -3.76 -14.02 4.57
CA LEU A 148 -4.15 -12.61 4.58
C LEU A 148 -4.34 -12.03 6.00
N LYS A 149 -4.74 -12.83 6.99
CA LYS A 149 -4.88 -12.37 8.38
C LYS A 149 -3.52 -12.06 9.04
N LEU A 150 -2.45 -12.75 8.64
CA LEU A 150 -1.12 -12.56 9.20
C LEU A 150 -0.62 -11.11 9.04
N TRP A 151 -1.04 -10.43 7.97
CA TRP A 151 -0.64 -9.05 7.67
C TRP A 151 -1.26 -8.03 8.62
N LYS A 152 -2.36 -8.38 9.31
CA LYS A 152 -2.95 -7.53 10.37
C LYS A 152 -2.03 -7.40 11.59
N ASN A 153 -1.11 -8.34 11.77
CA ASN A 153 -0.15 -8.36 12.87
C ASN A 153 1.19 -7.72 12.50
N VAL A 154 1.39 -7.35 11.23
CA VAL A 154 2.59 -6.63 10.80
C VAL A 154 2.60 -5.24 11.44
N ARG A 155 3.73 -4.88 12.05
CA ARG A 155 3.94 -3.60 12.71
C ARG A 155 5.26 -3.02 12.24
N TYR A 156 5.19 -1.78 11.76
CA TYR A 156 6.37 -1.02 11.36
C TYR A 156 6.72 0.01 12.43
N ASN A 157 8.02 0.15 12.70
CA ASN A 157 8.60 1.12 13.60
C ASN A 157 9.84 1.75 12.92
N ARG A 158 10.47 2.73 13.58
CA ARG A 158 11.63 3.44 13.01
C ARG A 158 12.81 2.52 12.68
N GLN A 159 12.97 1.40 13.39
CA GLN A 159 14.10 0.48 13.22
C GLN A 159 13.89 -0.49 12.05
N ASN A 160 12.64 -0.87 11.78
CA ASN A 160 12.30 -1.85 10.76
C ASN A 160 11.61 -1.26 9.52
N ILE A 161 11.42 0.06 9.44
CA ILE A 161 10.73 0.72 8.31
C ILE A 161 11.34 0.40 6.94
N ARG A 162 12.65 0.09 6.90
CA ARG A 162 13.34 -0.37 5.67
C ARG A 162 12.78 -1.68 5.09
N TYR A 163 12.08 -2.48 5.89
CA TYR A 163 11.43 -3.73 5.46
C TYR A 163 10.10 -3.50 4.76
N GLN A 164 9.45 -2.36 4.99
CA GLN A 164 8.05 -2.13 4.59
C GLN A 164 7.82 -2.46 3.12
N PHE A 165 8.67 -1.94 2.24
CA PHE A 165 8.53 -2.18 0.81
C PHE A 165 8.63 -3.67 0.44
N ILE A 166 9.64 -4.37 0.95
CA ILE A 166 9.87 -5.78 0.64
C ILE A 166 8.74 -6.65 1.19
N VAL A 167 8.28 -6.39 2.42
CA VAL A 167 7.17 -7.12 3.05
C VAL A 167 5.84 -6.83 2.34
N ASP A 168 5.62 -5.61 1.89
CA ASP A 168 4.43 -5.24 1.10
C ASP A 168 4.49 -5.90 -0.30
N VAL A 169 5.66 -6.04 -0.91
CA VAL A 169 5.82 -6.81 -2.18
C VAL A 169 5.60 -8.30 -1.96
N CYS A 170 6.09 -8.88 -0.85
CA CYS A 170 5.76 -10.26 -0.45
C CYS A 170 4.23 -10.44 -0.32
N ARG A 171 3.53 -9.46 0.26
CA ARG A 171 2.06 -9.43 0.32
C ARG A 171 1.44 -9.48 -1.06
N TYR A 172 1.83 -8.54 -1.93
CA TYR A 172 1.23 -8.39 -3.26
C TYR A 172 1.45 -9.62 -4.11
N LEU A 173 2.64 -10.23 -4.01
CA LEU A 173 2.92 -11.51 -4.64
C LEU A 173 1.99 -12.61 -4.09
N TYR A 174 1.87 -12.75 -2.78
CA TYR A 174 1.01 -13.77 -2.18
C TYR A 174 -0.47 -13.59 -2.56
N GLU A 175 -1.00 -12.36 -2.54
CA GLU A 175 -2.35 -12.04 -3.02
C GLU A 175 -2.54 -12.46 -4.49
N GLN A 176 -1.54 -12.22 -5.35
CA GLN A 176 -1.57 -12.66 -6.75
C GLN A 176 -1.54 -14.18 -6.93
N LEU A 177 -0.94 -14.91 -5.99
CA LEU A 177 -0.87 -16.38 -6.03
C LEU A 177 -2.19 -17.02 -5.58
N LEU A 178 -2.84 -16.46 -4.56
CA LEU A 178 -4.17 -16.90 -4.14
C LEU A 178 -5.20 -16.79 -5.28
N PHE A 179 -5.04 -15.81 -6.17
CA PHE A 179 -5.89 -15.69 -7.36
C PHE A 179 -5.67 -16.80 -8.37
N ASP A 180 -4.46 -17.37 -8.48
CA ASP A 180 -4.19 -18.49 -9.39
C ASP A 180 -4.75 -19.82 -8.84
N GLU A 181 -4.76 -19.99 -7.51
CA GLU A 181 -5.09 -21.27 -6.85
C GLU A 181 -6.58 -21.42 -6.51
N ASN A 182 -7.28 -20.33 -6.19
CA ASN A 182 -8.68 -20.44 -5.80
C ASN A 182 -9.63 -20.42 -7.02
N THR A 183 -10.55 -21.39 -7.06
CA THR A 183 -11.80 -21.37 -7.85
C THR A 183 -12.80 -20.32 -7.32
N THR A 184 -12.33 -19.20 -6.75
CA THR A 184 -13.19 -18.10 -6.35
C THR A 184 -13.79 -17.46 -7.60
N SER A 185 -15.04 -16.99 -7.52
CA SER A 185 -15.69 -16.27 -8.61
C SER A 185 -14.81 -15.10 -9.06
N GLN A 186 -14.73 -14.91 -10.38
CA GLN A 186 -13.90 -13.88 -11.01
C GLN A 186 -14.15 -12.47 -10.43
N MET A 187 -15.39 -12.19 -10.04
CA MET A 187 -15.80 -10.92 -9.43
C MET A 187 -15.10 -10.62 -8.10
N MET A 188 -14.88 -11.63 -7.24
CA MET A 188 -14.17 -11.42 -5.98
C MET A 188 -12.68 -11.15 -6.20
N LYS A 189 -12.09 -11.73 -7.25
CA LYS A 189 -10.69 -11.49 -7.62
C LYS A 189 -10.49 -10.04 -8.07
N GLU A 190 -11.38 -9.58 -8.95
CA GLU A 190 -11.36 -8.20 -9.47
C GLU A 190 -11.51 -7.15 -8.35
N ALA A 191 -12.42 -7.37 -7.40
CA ALA A 191 -12.63 -6.46 -6.28
C ALA A 191 -11.40 -6.33 -5.36
N GLN A 192 -10.69 -7.43 -5.08
CA GLN A 192 -9.48 -7.39 -4.25
C GLN A 192 -8.31 -6.72 -4.98
N ASP A 193 -8.16 -6.96 -6.29
CA ASP A 193 -7.13 -6.29 -7.09
C ASP A 193 -7.40 -4.79 -7.22
N GLU A 194 -8.65 -4.39 -7.36
CA GLU A 194 -9.08 -2.99 -7.37
C GLU A 194 -8.75 -2.30 -6.04
N GLN A 195 -9.04 -2.93 -4.91
CA GLN A 195 -8.70 -2.38 -3.59
C GLN A 195 -7.18 -2.19 -3.41
N ARG A 196 -6.39 -3.19 -3.83
CA ARG A 196 -4.93 -3.15 -3.75
C ARG A 196 -4.35 -2.04 -4.62
N LEU A 197 -4.82 -1.93 -5.85
CA LEU A 197 -4.39 -0.90 -6.79
C LEU A 197 -4.87 0.49 -6.39
N SER A 198 -6.02 0.63 -5.73
CA SER A 198 -6.47 1.90 -5.12
C SER A 198 -5.47 2.40 -4.09
N SER A 199 -5.09 1.55 -3.14
CA SER A 199 -4.12 1.95 -2.12
C SER A 199 -2.75 2.30 -2.72
N LEU A 200 -2.31 1.56 -3.74
CA LEU A 200 -1.08 1.90 -4.47
C LEU A 200 -1.21 3.25 -5.19
N TYR A 201 -2.35 3.49 -5.83
CA TYR A 201 -2.63 4.71 -6.57
C TYR A 201 -2.62 5.94 -5.65
N GLU A 202 -3.33 5.90 -4.52
CA GLU A 202 -3.32 6.97 -3.51
C GLU A 202 -1.91 7.28 -3.03
N LYS A 203 -1.14 6.26 -2.63
CA LYS A 203 0.26 6.42 -2.20
C LYS A 203 1.14 6.99 -3.30
N PHE A 204 0.96 6.52 -4.54
CA PHE A 204 1.67 7.02 -5.71
C PHE A 204 1.40 8.51 -5.92
N ILE A 205 0.13 8.92 -5.96
CA ILE A 205 -0.25 10.32 -6.20
C ILE A 205 0.30 11.23 -5.10
N TYR A 206 0.16 10.83 -3.83
CA TYR A 206 0.74 11.56 -2.70
C TYR A 206 2.25 11.73 -2.85
N ALA A 207 2.98 10.64 -3.10
CA ALA A 207 4.43 10.67 -3.21
C ALA A 207 4.93 11.40 -4.46
N PHE A 208 4.19 11.29 -5.57
CA PHE A 208 4.46 12.03 -6.80
C PHE A 208 4.47 13.53 -6.55
N PHE A 209 3.38 14.08 -6.01
CA PHE A 209 3.31 15.52 -5.78
C PHE A 209 4.32 15.98 -4.74
N LYS A 210 4.56 15.19 -3.69
CA LYS A 210 5.56 15.50 -2.67
C LYS A 210 6.97 15.60 -3.23
N ARG A 211 7.29 14.82 -4.26
CA ARG A 211 8.63 14.74 -4.86
C ARG A 211 8.84 15.68 -6.04
N GLU A 212 7.84 15.79 -6.91
CA GLU A 212 7.97 16.45 -8.22
C GLU A 212 7.54 17.93 -8.18
N THR A 213 6.97 18.39 -7.05
CA THR A 213 6.49 19.77 -6.92
C THR A 213 7.01 20.44 -5.65
N LYS A 214 6.85 21.77 -5.59
CA LYS A 214 7.13 22.57 -4.38
C LYS A 214 5.88 22.77 -3.51
N TYR A 215 4.79 22.06 -3.80
CA TYR A 215 3.58 22.16 -3.00
C TYR A 215 3.83 21.65 -1.58
N LYS A 216 3.14 22.24 -0.60
CA LYS A 216 3.01 21.63 0.71
C LYS A 216 2.01 20.48 0.57
N VAL A 217 2.52 19.26 0.66
CA VAL A 217 1.76 18.03 0.45
C VAL A 217 1.44 17.36 1.78
N SER A 218 0.16 17.14 2.06
CA SER A 218 -0.32 16.55 3.32
C SER A 218 -1.55 15.66 3.09
N HIS A 219 -1.98 14.92 4.11
CA HIS A 219 -3.21 14.10 4.10
C HIS A 219 -3.96 14.29 5.44
N PRO A 220 -4.35 15.52 5.80
CA PRO A 220 -4.92 15.80 7.12
C PRO A 220 -6.29 15.14 7.31
N GLN A 221 -6.65 14.94 8.58
CA GLN A 221 -8.04 14.76 8.98
C GLN A 221 -8.72 16.14 9.02
N ILE A 222 -9.81 16.30 8.28
CA ILE A 222 -10.64 17.49 8.33
C ILE A 222 -11.64 17.28 9.47
N LYS A 223 -11.81 18.28 10.35
CA LYS A 223 -12.81 18.21 11.42
C LYS A 223 -14.17 18.65 10.88
N TRP A 224 -15.24 18.06 11.39
CA TRP A 224 -16.58 18.55 11.11
C TRP A 224 -16.76 19.94 11.73
N MET A 225 -17.29 20.88 10.95
CA MET A 225 -17.80 22.14 11.45
C MET A 225 -19.23 21.89 11.91
N VAL A 226 -19.39 21.72 13.22
CA VAL A 226 -20.69 21.53 13.89
C VAL A 226 -21.05 22.79 14.67
N ASP A 227 -22.33 23.09 14.77
CA ASP A 227 -22.83 24.25 15.51
C ASP A 227 -23.00 23.94 17.02
N ASP A 228 -23.12 22.67 17.39
CA ASP A 228 -23.49 22.18 18.72
C ASP A 228 -22.39 21.37 19.43
N GLU A 229 -21.13 21.53 18.99
CA GLU A 229 -19.90 20.92 19.55
C GLU A 229 -19.85 19.37 19.62
N PHE A 230 -20.93 18.65 19.30
CA PHE A 230 -20.97 17.19 19.37
C PHE A 230 -20.43 16.53 18.10
N THR A 231 -19.19 16.03 18.17
CA THR A 231 -18.52 15.38 17.01
C THR A 231 -18.26 13.88 17.19
N GLU A 232 -18.52 13.29 18.36
CA GLU A 232 -18.07 11.93 18.69
C GLU A 232 -18.73 10.84 17.82
N ALA A 233 -19.97 11.05 17.39
CA ALA A 233 -20.69 10.10 16.54
C ALA A 233 -20.43 10.31 15.02
N LEU A 234 -19.66 11.34 14.64
CA LEU A 234 -19.44 11.68 13.24
C LEU A 234 -18.29 10.86 12.63
N PRO A 235 -18.39 10.50 11.33
CA PRO A 235 -17.34 9.74 10.67
C PRO A 235 -16.07 10.57 10.51
N LEU A 236 -14.91 9.93 10.62
CA LEU A 236 -13.62 10.59 10.40
C LEU A 236 -13.48 10.99 8.92
N MET A 237 -13.24 12.29 8.68
CA MET A 237 -12.95 12.80 7.34
C MET A 237 -11.44 12.78 7.07
N GLN A 238 -10.93 11.61 6.67
CA GLN A 238 -9.56 11.43 6.24
C GLN A 238 -9.42 11.79 4.76
N THR A 239 -8.56 12.76 4.43
CA THR A 239 -8.24 13.09 3.02
C THR A 239 -7.17 12.15 2.46
N ASP A 240 -7.24 11.86 1.17
CA ASP A 240 -6.17 11.15 0.46
C ASP A 240 -4.94 12.06 0.30
N LEU A 241 -5.20 13.30 -0.13
CA LEU A 241 -4.17 14.29 -0.44
C LEU A 241 -4.72 15.71 -0.34
N VAL A 242 -3.92 16.62 0.23
CA VAL A 242 -4.13 18.06 0.19
C VAL A 242 -2.85 18.72 -0.31
N LEU A 243 -2.98 19.51 -1.37
CA LEU A 243 -1.92 20.31 -1.97
C LEU A 243 -2.14 21.77 -1.59
N GLN A 244 -1.12 22.42 -1.05
CA GLN A 244 -1.17 23.85 -0.75
C GLN A 244 0.00 24.59 -1.40
N LYS A 245 -0.28 25.76 -1.94
CA LYS A 245 0.71 26.71 -2.45
C LYS A 245 0.15 28.12 -2.27
N ASP A 246 0.91 28.98 -1.62
CA ASP A 246 0.50 30.35 -1.29
C ASP A 246 -0.86 30.37 -0.55
N LYS A 247 -1.85 31.12 -1.03
CA LYS A 247 -3.23 31.20 -0.51
C LYS A 247 -4.20 30.29 -1.27
N LYS A 248 -3.71 29.22 -1.89
CA LYS A 248 -4.52 28.25 -2.62
C LYS A 248 -4.38 26.87 -1.99
N THR A 249 -5.52 26.21 -1.75
CA THR A 249 -5.59 24.83 -1.27
C THR A 249 -6.45 23.99 -2.20
N LEU A 250 -5.89 22.86 -2.64
CA LEU A 250 -6.56 21.87 -3.46
C LEU A 250 -6.66 20.56 -2.68
N ILE A 251 -7.88 20.19 -2.32
CA ILE A 251 -8.19 18.90 -1.69
C ILE A 251 -8.37 17.89 -2.82
N VAL A 252 -7.61 16.80 -2.82
CA VAL A 252 -7.63 15.79 -3.87
C VAL A 252 -8.12 14.47 -3.28
N ASP A 253 -9.14 13.89 -3.91
CA ASP A 253 -9.67 12.57 -3.63
C ASP A 253 -9.35 11.67 -4.84
N ALA A 254 -8.50 10.67 -4.61
CA ALA A 254 -7.93 9.83 -5.65
C ALA A 254 -8.67 8.49 -5.66
N LYS A 255 -9.33 8.18 -6.77
CA LYS A 255 -10.15 6.98 -6.87
C LYS A 255 -9.65 6.03 -7.94
N PHE A 256 -9.56 4.77 -7.58
CA PHE A 256 -9.24 3.66 -8.48
C PHE A 256 -10.44 2.73 -8.52
N TYR A 257 -11.21 2.78 -9.59
CA TYR A 257 -12.23 1.77 -9.86
C TYR A 257 -12.21 1.36 -11.33
N SER A 258 -12.87 0.27 -11.69
CA SER A 258 -13.11 -0.22 -13.06
C SER A 258 -14.28 0.49 -13.76
N GLU A 259 -15.25 0.99 -12.98
CA GLU A 259 -16.42 1.77 -13.42
C GLU A 259 -16.58 3.07 -12.60
N ASN A 260 -16.56 4.23 -13.27
CA ASN A 260 -16.73 5.56 -12.62
C ASN A 260 -18.09 6.20 -12.92
N MET A 261 -18.93 5.52 -13.69
CA MET A 261 -20.26 6.00 -14.05
C MET A 261 -21.28 4.89 -13.86
N ILE A 262 -22.45 5.24 -13.31
CA ILE A 262 -23.58 4.32 -13.21
C ILE A 262 -24.40 4.50 -14.50
N ALA A 263 -24.34 3.52 -15.41
CA ALA A 263 -25.30 3.44 -16.50
C ALA A 263 -26.63 3.00 -15.91
N ARG A 264 -27.59 3.94 -15.74
CA ARG A 264 -28.88 3.57 -15.16
C ARG A 264 -29.79 2.82 -16.13
N PHE A 265 -29.59 2.94 -17.44
CA PHE A 265 -30.29 2.18 -18.51
C PHE A 265 -29.50 2.30 -19.83
N GLU A 266 -29.70 1.38 -20.78
CA GLU A 266 -29.22 1.54 -22.17
C GLU A 266 -29.73 2.87 -22.73
N GLY A 267 -28.82 3.77 -23.13
CA GLY A 267 -29.14 5.09 -23.68
C GLY A 267 -29.23 6.25 -22.66
N GLY A 268 -29.07 6.00 -21.36
CA GLY A 268 -29.04 7.08 -20.34
C GLY A 268 -27.70 7.81 -20.28
N ALA A 269 -27.71 9.14 -20.13
CA ALA A 269 -26.51 9.93 -19.88
C ALA A 269 -25.79 9.40 -18.62
N ALA A 270 -24.57 8.93 -18.81
CA ALA A 270 -23.80 8.30 -17.75
C ALA A 270 -23.47 9.34 -16.66
N LYS A 271 -23.96 9.09 -15.44
CA LYS A 271 -23.83 10.02 -14.31
C LYS A 271 -22.61 9.66 -13.46
N GLN A 272 -21.92 10.71 -13.01
CA GLN A 272 -20.84 10.61 -12.02
C GLN A 272 -21.31 9.83 -10.79
N LYS A 273 -20.41 9.05 -10.18
CA LYS A 273 -20.65 8.46 -8.85
C LYS A 273 -20.85 9.58 -7.83
N SER A 274 -22.11 9.79 -7.43
CA SER A 274 -22.54 10.87 -6.56
C SER A 274 -21.83 10.83 -5.19
N SER A 275 -21.48 9.63 -4.70
CA SER A 275 -20.74 9.44 -3.45
C SER A 275 -19.41 10.21 -3.40
N ASN A 276 -18.62 10.17 -4.47
CA ASN A 276 -17.30 10.82 -4.51
C ASN A 276 -17.47 12.35 -4.54
N LEU A 277 -18.46 12.83 -5.31
CA LEU A 277 -18.80 14.25 -5.34
C LEU A 277 -19.28 14.76 -3.97
N TYR A 278 -20.08 13.96 -3.25
CA TYR A 278 -20.51 14.30 -1.90
C TYR A 278 -19.36 14.28 -0.89
N GLN A 279 -18.44 13.34 -1.03
CA GLN A 279 -17.24 13.25 -0.20
C GLN A 279 -16.37 14.50 -0.37
N ILE A 280 -15.99 14.83 -1.61
CA ILE A 280 -15.15 16.02 -1.87
C ILE A 280 -15.87 17.32 -1.50
N PHE A 281 -17.18 17.40 -1.75
CA PHE A 281 -17.99 18.55 -1.34
C PHE A 281 -17.99 18.72 0.18
N THR A 282 -18.14 17.63 0.93
CA THR A 282 -18.07 17.66 2.39
C THR A 282 -16.70 18.15 2.86
N TYR A 283 -15.61 17.68 2.26
CA TYR A 283 -14.25 18.13 2.61
C TYR A 283 -14.05 19.63 2.38
N ILE A 284 -14.46 20.14 1.22
CA ILE A 284 -14.33 21.57 0.91
C ILE A 284 -15.13 22.43 1.89
N ASN A 285 -16.37 22.04 2.20
CA ASN A 285 -17.22 22.83 3.09
C ASN A 285 -16.78 22.77 4.54
N ASN A 286 -16.04 21.75 4.96
CA ASN A 286 -15.51 21.62 6.32
C ASN A 286 -14.04 22.07 6.43
N TRP A 287 -13.42 22.52 5.33
CA TRP A 287 -12.07 23.06 5.38
C TRP A 287 -12.06 24.41 6.08
N LYS A 288 -11.27 24.52 7.15
CA LYS A 288 -11.08 25.79 7.86
C LYS A 288 -10.19 26.71 7.02
N LYS A 289 -10.83 27.60 6.27
CA LYS A 289 -10.15 28.55 5.37
C LYS A 289 -9.45 29.65 6.17
N GLU A 290 -8.22 29.96 5.79
CA GLU A 290 -7.55 31.20 6.19
C GLU A 290 -8.13 32.41 5.43
N PRO A 291 -7.98 33.64 5.93
CA PRO A 291 -8.35 34.84 5.18
C PRO A 291 -7.68 34.86 3.81
N ASP A 292 -8.49 35.18 2.79
CA ASP A 292 -8.14 35.21 1.36
C ASP A 292 -7.70 33.86 0.76
N GLU A 293 -7.93 32.74 1.47
CA GLU A 293 -7.63 31.41 0.96
C GLU A 293 -8.69 30.94 -0.04
N THR A 294 -8.24 30.60 -1.25
CA THR A 294 -9.06 29.93 -2.26
C THR A 294 -8.94 28.43 -2.08
N VAL A 295 -10.09 27.75 -1.93
CA VAL A 295 -10.15 26.29 -1.77
C VAL A 295 -10.92 25.66 -2.93
N ALA A 296 -10.35 24.62 -3.50
CA ALA A 296 -10.98 23.78 -4.51
C ALA A 296 -10.87 22.30 -4.15
N GLY A 297 -11.73 21.49 -4.76
CA GLY A 297 -11.62 20.03 -4.75
C GLY A 297 -11.18 19.49 -6.10
N MET A 298 -10.56 18.32 -6.08
CA MET A 298 -10.23 17.53 -7.26
C MET A 298 -10.64 16.07 -7.02
N LEU A 299 -11.42 15.52 -7.94
CA LEU A 299 -11.62 14.08 -8.07
C LEU A 299 -10.66 13.59 -9.17
N LEU A 300 -9.67 12.80 -8.78
CA LEU A 300 -8.65 12.28 -9.68
C LEU A 300 -8.81 10.77 -9.86
N TYR A 301 -9.32 10.38 -11.01
CA TYR A 301 -9.60 8.97 -11.31
C TYR A 301 -8.44 8.30 -12.05
N ALA A 302 -8.00 7.13 -11.62
CA ALA A 302 -7.15 6.25 -12.44
C ALA A 302 -8.04 5.56 -13.49
N LYS A 303 -8.05 6.09 -14.71
CA LYS A 303 -8.82 5.67 -15.90
C LYS A 303 -9.60 4.34 -15.81
N THR A 304 -10.92 4.49 -15.89
CA THR A 304 -11.92 3.43 -16.05
C THR A 304 -12.18 3.04 -17.49
N THR A 305 -12.72 1.83 -17.69
CA THR A 305 -13.16 1.28 -18.99
C THR A 305 -14.29 2.07 -19.69
N ALA A 306 -14.82 3.11 -19.05
CA ALA A 306 -15.92 3.91 -19.58
C ALA A 306 -15.49 4.80 -20.75
N LEU A 307 -16.23 4.73 -21.87
CA LEU A 307 -15.99 5.53 -23.09
C LEU A 307 -15.99 7.05 -22.83
N ASN A 308 -16.81 7.51 -21.87
CA ASN A 308 -16.88 8.91 -21.49
C ASN A 308 -16.20 9.10 -20.14
N GLN A 309 -15.13 9.89 -20.13
CA GLN A 309 -14.43 10.25 -18.90
C GLN A 309 -14.78 11.68 -18.52
N PRO A 310 -15.08 11.96 -17.25
CA PRO A 310 -15.27 13.33 -16.81
C PRO A 310 -13.93 14.08 -16.88
N ASN A 311 -13.84 15.00 -17.83
CA ASN A 311 -12.91 16.12 -17.73
C ASN A 311 -13.77 17.37 -17.65
N HIS A 312 -14.11 17.79 -16.43
CA HIS A 312 -15.01 18.90 -16.20
C HIS A 312 -14.70 19.63 -14.91
N THR A 313 -14.94 20.93 -14.92
CA THR A 313 -14.82 21.79 -13.73
C THR A 313 -16.20 22.29 -13.35
N TYR A 314 -16.70 21.85 -12.20
CA TYR A 314 -17.94 22.33 -11.61
C TYR A 314 -17.68 23.53 -10.70
N HIS A 315 -18.64 24.45 -10.65
CA HIS A 315 -18.68 25.52 -9.66
C HIS A 315 -19.87 25.29 -8.74
N ILE A 316 -19.61 24.91 -7.49
CA ILE A 316 -20.64 24.50 -6.53
C ILE A 316 -20.48 25.38 -5.28
N LYS A 317 -21.51 26.19 -4.98
CA LYS A 317 -21.51 27.16 -3.87
C LYS A 317 -20.25 28.04 -3.83
N GLY A 318 -19.81 28.52 -5.00
CA GLY A 318 -18.62 29.37 -5.13
C GLY A 318 -17.27 28.65 -5.02
N ASN A 319 -17.26 27.33 -4.75
CA ASN A 319 -16.03 26.53 -4.78
C ASN A 319 -15.90 25.78 -6.11
N GLN A 320 -14.67 25.62 -6.57
CA GLN A 320 -14.35 24.85 -7.77
C GLN A 320 -14.19 23.36 -7.41
N VAL A 321 -14.79 22.46 -8.20
CA VAL A 321 -14.56 21.01 -8.14
C VAL A 321 -14.10 20.53 -9.51
N ILE A 322 -12.84 20.15 -9.60
CA ILE A 322 -12.19 19.64 -10.81
C ILE A 322 -12.38 18.13 -10.85
N VAL A 323 -12.89 17.60 -11.95
CA VAL A 323 -13.05 16.17 -12.15
C VAL A 323 -12.24 15.77 -13.37
N VAL A 324 -11.22 14.95 -13.14
CA VAL A 324 -10.25 14.53 -14.15
C VAL A 324 -9.94 13.04 -14.04
N SER A 325 -9.53 12.46 -15.16
CA SER A 325 -9.12 11.06 -15.23
C SER A 325 -7.70 10.96 -15.77
N LEU A 326 -6.84 10.27 -15.03
CA LEU A 326 -5.47 9.97 -15.37
C LEU A 326 -5.38 8.66 -16.16
N ASP A 327 -4.90 8.74 -17.39
CA ASP A 327 -4.62 7.57 -18.20
C ASP A 327 -3.37 6.85 -17.71
N LEU A 328 -3.53 5.69 -17.06
CA LEU A 328 -2.41 4.86 -16.61
C LEU A 328 -1.83 3.94 -17.70
N GLN A 329 -2.38 3.94 -18.92
CA GLN A 329 -1.91 3.10 -20.02
C GLN A 329 -0.84 3.78 -20.89
N GLN A 330 -0.78 5.11 -20.85
CA GLN A 330 0.22 5.89 -21.58
C GLN A 330 1.64 5.71 -20.99
N ASP A 331 2.65 6.26 -21.68
CA ASP A 331 4.00 6.30 -21.14
C ASP A 331 4.07 7.11 -19.84
N PHE A 332 4.92 6.67 -18.91
CA PHE A 332 4.98 7.29 -17.59
C PHE A 332 5.31 8.79 -17.63
N SER A 333 6.06 9.26 -18.63
CA SER A 333 6.29 10.69 -18.86
C SER A 333 5.00 11.47 -19.17
N GLY A 334 4.07 10.87 -19.90
CA GLY A 334 2.73 11.40 -20.14
C GLY A 334 1.92 11.47 -18.85
N ILE A 335 1.95 10.40 -18.04
CA ILE A 335 1.31 10.37 -16.71
C ILE A 335 1.80 11.54 -15.84
N LYS A 336 3.13 11.78 -15.80
CA LYS A 336 3.70 12.91 -15.06
C LYS A 336 3.17 14.25 -15.58
N LYS A 337 3.16 14.42 -16.91
CA LYS A 337 2.72 15.66 -17.56
C LYS A 337 1.27 15.97 -17.21
N ASP A 338 0.39 14.98 -17.26
CA ASP A 338 -1.02 15.13 -16.95
C ASP A 338 -1.25 15.52 -15.49
N LEU A 339 -0.59 14.84 -14.54
CA LEU A 339 -0.69 15.18 -13.12
C LEU A 339 -0.27 16.61 -12.81
N LEU A 340 0.82 17.07 -13.43
CA LEU A 340 1.27 18.45 -13.29
C LEU A 340 0.28 19.43 -13.96
N ALA A 341 -0.22 19.10 -15.15
CA ALA A 341 -1.18 19.94 -15.86
C ALA A 341 -2.49 20.14 -15.07
N TYR A 342 -3.06 19.07 -14.50
CA TYR A 342 -4.31 19.14 -13.73
C TYR A 342 -4.21 20.04 -12.51
N THR A 343 -3.09 20.00 -11.80
CA THR A 343 -2.90 20.85 -10.61
C THR A 343 -2.52 22.28 -10.98
N ASN A 344 -1.73 22.47 -12.05
CA ASN A 344 -1.36 23.79 -12.54
C ASN A 344 -2.58 24.62 -12.98
N GLN A 345 -3.64 23.99 -13.48
CA GLN A 345 -4.89 24.72 -13.81
C GLN A 345 -5.46 25.51 -12.63
N PHE A 346 -5.25 25.04 -11.40
CA PHE A 346 -5.70 25.72 -10.19
C PHE A 346 -4.62 26.63 -9.58
N PHE A 347 -3.36 26.17 -9.57
CA PHE A 347 -2.23 26.86 -8.94
C PHE A 347 -1.50 27.88 -9.83
N ALA A 348 -1.88 28.00 -11.09
CA ALA A 348 -1.40 29.03 -12.01
C ALA A 348 -1.71 30.45 -11.51
#